data_AF-A0A419FW31-F1
#
_entry.id   AF-A0A419FW31-F1
#
_cell.length_a   1.000
_cell.length_b   1.000
_cell.length_c   1.000
_cell.angle_alpha   90.00
_cell.angle_beta   90.00
_cell.angle_gamma   90.00
#
_symmetry.space_group_name_H-M   'P 1'
#
loop_
_entity.id
_entity.type
_entity.pdbx_description
1 polymer ?
#
loop_
_entity_poly.entity_id
_entity_poly.type
_entity_poly.pdbx_seq_one_letter_code
_entity_poly.pdbx_strand_id
1 'polypeptide(L)'
;IPAISAKEEYSRFVIKELVKYIDTDFVLMVQYDGFILNPDAWTDEFQKYDYIGAKWHWYNDGHNVGNGGFSLRSRRLLQALSDDSINADSVEYGEDSLICRTYRDLLENKYGIKFAPEILADRFSYERSGFTGAHPFGFHGLFNMWRYIPPQHLQDFINELSPRTLQAVETTELGLHYQKTGQLKEADIVFSRILQYYPQHPEARRALEMIRPQTQKTAISGRNGPCSCGSGRKYKKCCGGKGRE
;
A
#
# COMPACT_ATOMS: atom_id res chain seq x y z
N ILE A 1 18.76 15.57 -6.69
CA ILE A 1 18.66 14.22 -6.10
C ILE A 1 19.31 13.25 -7.09
N PRO A 2 20.24 12.38 -6.66
CA PRO A 2 20.89 11.39 -7.52
C PRO A 2 19.89 10.35 -8.04
N ALA A 3 20.23 9.62 -9.10
CA ALA A 3 19.46 8.46 -9.52
C ALA A 3 19.56 7.35 -8.46
N ILE A 4 18.42 6.73 -8.13
CA ILE A 4 18.29 5.68 -7.13
C ILE A 4 17.62 4.48 -7.80
N SER A 5 18.25 3.32 -7.72
CA SER A 5 17.87 2.11 -8.47
C SER A 5 17.60 0.89 -7.58
N ALA A 6 17.94 0.98 -6.30
CA ALA A 6 17.78 -0.08 -5.31
C ALA A 6 17.22 0.44 -3.98
N LYS A 7 16.60 -0.45 -3.20
CA LYS A 7 16.05 -0.13 -1.87
C LYS A 7 17.15 0.33 -0.91
N GLU A 8 18.34 -0.24 -1.07
CA GLU A 8 19.50 0.05 -0.24
C GLU A 8 20.01 1.46 -0.51
N GLU A 9 20.06 1.85 -1.78
CA GLU A 9 20.43 3.20 -2.22
C GLU A 9 19.41 4.24 -1.73
N TYR A 10 18.11 3.93 -1.81
CA TYR A 10 17.05 4.77 -1.25
C TYR A 10 17.23 4.95 0.26
N SER A 11 17.43 3.85 0.99
CA SER A 11 17.59 3.90 2.44
C SER A 11 18.80 4.73 2.85
N ARG A 12 19.95 4.53 2.17
CA ARG A 12 21.16 5.33 2.39
C ARG A 12 20.94 6.80 2.09
N PHE A 13 20.29 7.11 0.97
CA PHE A 13 19.97 8.49 0.61
C PHE A 13 19.12 9.15 1.69
N VAL A 14 18.06 8.49 2.17
CA VAL A 14 17.19 9.04 3.21
C VAL A 14 17.94 9.28 4.52
N ILE A 15 18.80 8.34 4.93
CA ILE A 15 19.53 8.43 6.20
C ILE A 15 20.67 9.47 6.15
N LYS A 16 21.43 9.54 5.05
CA LYS A 16 22.69 10.31 5.00
C LYS A 16 22.64 11.57 4.13
N GLU A 17 21.73 11.63 3.17
CA GLU A 17 21.76 12.66 2.13
C GLU A 17 20.52 13.57 2.11
N LEU A 18 19.36 13.06 2.51
CA LEU A 18 18.08 13.79 2.41
C LEU A 18 18.12 15.15 3.11
N VAL A 19 18.75 15.24 4.29
CA VAL A 19 18.88 16.49 5.06
C VAL A 19 19.46 17.66 4.25
N LYS A 20 20.29 17.37 3.24
CA LYS A 20 20.93 18.37 2.38
C LYS A 20 19.94 19.05 1.42
N TYR A 21 18.72 18.51 1.29
CA TYR A 21 17.68 18.98 0.38
C TYR A 21 16.46 19.57 1.10
N ILE A 22 16.45 19.62 2.44
CA ILE A 22 15.29 20.03 3.24
C ILE A 22 15.60 21.34 3.96
N ASP A 23 14.98 22.44 3.56
CA ASP A 23 15.14 23.74 4.23
C ASP A 23 14.12 23.98 5.35
N THR A 24 13.04 23.19 5.39
CA THR A 24 11.95 23.29 6.37
C THR A 24 12.27 22.54 7.67
N ASP A 25 11.55 22.88 8.75
CA ASP A 25 11.69 22.19 10.04
C ASP A 25 11.21 20.73 9.99
N PHE A 26 10.30 20.42 9.07
CA PHE A 26 9.74 19.09 8.86
C PHE A 26 9.63 18.76 7.37
N VAL A 27 9.70 17.46 7.06
CA VAL A 27 9.39 16.90 5.74
C VAL A 27 8.33 15.81 5.90
N LEU A 28 7.30 15.87 5.04
CA LEU A 28 6.34 14.77 4.87
C LEU A 28 6.84 13.87 3.74
N MET A 29 7.22 12.65 4.09
CA MET A 29 7.59 11.59 3.17
C MET A 29 6.34 10.87 2.69
N VAL A 30 6.17 10.76 1.37
CA VAL A 30 5.07 10.05 0.72
C VAL A 30 5.65 9.22 -0.44
N GLN A 31 5.56 7.90 -0.34
CA GLN A 31 5.91 6.98 -1.43
C GLN A 31 4.76 6.84 -2.43
N TYR A 32 5.03 6.28 -3.60
CA TYR A 32 4.12 6.24 -4.75
C TYR A 32 2.78 5.54 -4.46
N ASP A 33 2.75 4.68 -3.45
CA ASP A 33 1.61 3.88 -2.99
C ASP A 33 1.03 4.36 -1.66
N GLY A 34 1.17 5.67 -1.38
CA GLY A 34 0.53 6.35 -0.26
C GLY A 34 0.12 7.78 -0.62
N PHE A 35 -0.84 8.35 0.13
CA PHE A 35 -1.24 9.76 0.01
C PHE A 35 -2.05 10.23 1.22
N ILE A 36 -2.27 11.55 1.29
CA ILE A 36 -3.13 12.18 2.30
C ILE A 36 -4.58 11.78 2.03
N LEU A 37 -5.18 11.08 2.99
CA LEU A 37 -6.55 10.57 2.93
C LEU A 37 -7.56 11.55 3.52
N ASN A 38 -7.23 12.13 4.67
CA ASN A 38 -8.10 13.00 5.44
C ASN A 38 -7.33 14.24 5.92
N PRO A 39 -7.28 15.31 5.12
CA PRO A 39 -6.56 16.54 5.49
C PRO A 39 -7.02 17.13 6.82
N ASP A 40 -8.30 17.00 7.17
CA ASP A 40 -8.88 17.53 8.41
C ASP A 40 -8.42 16.78 9.67
N ALA A 41 -7.79 15.62 9.52
CA ALA A 41 -7.16 14.91 10.65
C ALA A 41 -5.81 15.52 11.05
N TRP A 42 -5.28 16.49 10.30
CA TRP A 42 -4.04 17.17 10.66
C TRP A 42 -4.15 17.87 12.02
N THR A 43 -3.09 17.78 12.81
CA THR A 43 -2.96 18.52 14.07
C THR A 43 -1.52 18.90 14.31
N ASP A 44 -1.30 20.07 14.93
CA ASP A 44 0.04 20.54 15.31
C ASP A 44 0.70 19.63 16.35
N GLU A 45 -0.04 18.71 16.99
CA GLU A 45 0.53 17.67 17.84
C GLU A 45 1.52 16.76 17.09
N PHE A 46 1.32 16.53 15.79
CA PHE A 46 2.25 15.73 14.98
C PHE A 46 3.65 16.33 14.94
N GLN A 47 3.76 17.66 15.00
CA GLN A 47 5.03 18.40 14.97
C GLN A 47 5.71 18.48 16.34
N LYS A 48 5.12 17.90 17.41
CA LYS A 48 5.79 17.79 18.73
C LYS A 48 6.80 16.63 18.78
N TYR A 49 6.85 15.82 17.73
CA TYR A 49 7.69 14.63 17.60
C TYR A 49 8.54 14.74 16.34
N ASP A 50 9.72 14.14 16.38
CA ASP A 50 10.67 14.15 15.27
C ASP A 50 10.41 13.05 14.25
N TYR A 51 9.67 12.01 14.64
CA TYR A 51 9.21 10.97 13.74
C TYR A 51 7.78 10.57 14.09
N ILE A 52 6.92 10.54 13.08
CA ILE A 52 5.62 9.86 13.14
C ILE A 52 5.33 9.21 11.79
N GLY A 53 4.85 7.97 11.84
CA GLY A 53 4.36 7.22 10.70
C GLY A 53 3.34 6.18 11.19
N ALA A 54 3.14 5.09 10.44
CA ALA A 54 2.17 4.07 10.81
C ALA A 54 2.62 3.20 11.99
N LYS A 55 1.65 2.71 12.76
CA LYS A 55 1.88 1.74 13.83
C LYS A 55 2.09 0.33 13.28
N TRP A 56 3.15 -0.32 13.71
CA TRP A 56 3.49 -1.73 13.48
C TRP A 56 2.90 -2.62 14.59
N HIS A 57 1.74 -3.21 14.33
CA HIS A 57 1.00 -4.00 15.32
C HIS A 57 1.67 -5.33 15.72
N TRP A 58 2.73 -5.76 15.03
CA TRP A 58 3.52 -6.96 15.36
C TRP A 58 4.62 -6.71 16.39
N TYR A 59 4.84 -5.45 16.82
CA TYR A 59 5.76 -5.11 17.90
C TYR A 59 5.01 -4.62 19.14
N ASN A 60 5.48 -5.03 20.33
CA ASN A 60 4.87 -4.71 21.63
C ASN A 60 5.89 -4.20 22.66
N ASP A 61 7.08 -3.82 22.20
CA ASP A 61 8.24 -3.38 23.01
C ASP A 61 8.37 -1.84 23.10
N GLY A 62 7.29 -1.12 22.76
CA GLY A 62 7.29 0.33 22.68
C GLY A 62 8.03 0.91 21.48
N HIS A 63 8.59 0.09 20.60
CA HIS A 63 9.27 0.47 19.35
C HIS A 63 8.42 0.16 18.10
N ASN A 64 7.12 0.41 18.23
CA ASN A 64 6.09 -0.02 17.29
C ASN A 64 5.54 1.12 16.40
N VAL A 65 6.16 2.30 16.39
CA VAL A 65 5.81 3.40 15.47
C VAL A 65 6.93 3.58 14.47
N GLY A 66 6.60 3.46 13.19
CA GLY A 66 7.55 3.47 12.10
C GLY A 66 6.86 3.69 10.76
N ASN A 67 7.18 2.86 9.77
CA ASN A 67 6.76 2.99 8.37
C ASN A 67 7.36 4.23 7.69
N GLY A 68 8.29 4.00 6.78
CA GLY A 68 8.99 5.08 6.08
C GLY A 68 8.17 5.73 4.97
N GLY A 69 7.20 4.99 4.42
CA GLY A 69 6.52 5.34 3.18
C GLY A 69 5.40 6.38 3.30
N PHE A 70 4.84 6.57 4.48
CA PHE A 70 4.06 7.75 4.82
C PHE A 70 4.44 8.23 6.22
N SER A 71 5.37 9.20 6.30
CA SER A 71 5.93 9.65 7.59
C SER A 71 6.23 11.14 7.61
N LEU A 72 6.02 11.78 8.75
CA LEU A 72 6.51 13.13 9.03
C LEU A 72 7.81 13.01 9.83
N ARG A 73 8.87 13.68 9.34
CA ARG A 73 10.21 13.63 9.92
C ARG A 73 10.72 15.04 10.16
N SER A 74 11.27 15.32 11.35
CA SER A 74 11.90 16.62 11.62
C SER A 74 13.26 16.72 10.94
N ARG A 75 13.65 17.94 10.57
CA ARG A 75 15.01 18.23 10.11
C ARG A 75 16.05 17.88 11.18
N ARG A 76 15.70 18.06 12.47
CA ARG A 76 16.56 17.68 13.61
C ARG A 76 16.88 16.18 13.60
N LEU A 77 15.89 15.32 13.35
CA LEU A 77 16.13 13.89 13.15
C LEU A 77 17.04 13.64 11.96
N LEU A 78 16.75 14.24 10.80
CA LEU A 78 17.56 14.03 9.60
C LEU A 78 19.03 14.45 9.80
N GLN A 79 19.28 15.50 10.59
CA GLN A 79 20.63 15.90 11.00
C GLN A 79 21.27 14.85 11.93
N ALA A 80 20.53 14.35 12.93
CA ALA A 80 21.02 13.33 13.85
C ALA A 80 21.41 12.02 13.13
N LEU A 81 20.69 11.66 12.06
CA LEU A 81 21.01 10.48 11.24
C LEU A 81 22.38 10.55 10.53
N SER A 82 22.98 11.74 10.46
CA SER A 82 24.34 11.91 9.93
C SER A 82 25.44 11.42 10.86
N ASP A 83 25.12 10.96 12.08
CA ASP A 83 26.07 10.35 13.01
C ASP A 83 26.84 9.18 12.35
N ASP A 84 28.17 9.19 12.47
CA ASP A 84 29.06 8.18 11.87
C ASP A 84 28.85 6.76 12.44
N SER A 85 28.28 6.64 13.64
CA SER A 85 27.90 5.34 14.22
C SER A 85 26.67 4.71 13.59
N ILE A 86 25.90 5.48 12.82
CA ILE A 86 24.73 4.99 12.09
C ILE A 86 25.19 4.44 10.74
N ASN A 87 25.21 3.12 10.64
CA ASN A 87 25.55 2.38 9.42
C ASN A 87 24.32 2.23 8.53
N ALA A 88 24.27 3.01 7.45
CA ALA A 88 23.20 2.99 6.46
C ALA A 88 23.39 1.93 5.35
N ASP A 89 24.36 1.03 5.51
CA ASP A 89 24.67 -0.03 4.55
C ASP A 89 23.94 -1.33 4.93
N SER A 90 23.57 -1.48 6.20
CA SER A 90 22.89 -2.65 6.76
C SER A 90 21.36 -2.49 6.74
N VAL A 91 20.79 -2.23 5.56
CA VAL A 91 19.39 -1.83 5.35
C VAL A 91 18.45 -3.00 5.03
N GLU A 92 18.72 -4.19 5.56
CA GLU A 92 17.94 -5.42 5.31
C GLU A 92 16.41 -5.17 5.39
N TYR A 93 15.98 -4.39 6.37
CA TYR A 93 14.56 -4.12 6.63
C TYR A 93 14.05 -2.76 6.11
N GLY A 94 14.91 -1.89 5.57
CA GLY A 94 14.57 -0.53 5.14
C GLY A 94 15.04 0.55 6.10
N GLU A 95 14.95 1.82 5.68
CA GLU A 95 15.44 2.96 6.46
C GLU A 95 14.66 3.21 7.73
N ASP A 96 13.34 2.98 7.69
CA ASP A 96 12.46 3.15 8.83
C ASP A 96 12.78 2.18 9.97
N SER A 97 13.11 0.94 9.65
CA SER A 97 13.54 -0.05 10.65
C SER A 97 14.85 0.36 11.31
N LEU A 98 15.79 0.91 10.54
CA LEU A 98 17.03 1.45 11.11
C LEU A 98 16.76 2.65 12.02
N ILE A 99 15.94 3.60 11.58
CA ILE A 99 15.66 4.84 12.31
C ILE A 99 14.84 4.55 13.58
N CYS A 100 13.73 3.82 13.44
CA CYS A 100 12.72 3.64 14.48
C CYS A 100 12.99 2.46 15.42
N ARG A 101 13.93 1.58 15.08
CA ARG A 101 14.28 0.42 15.93
C ARG A 101 15.78 0.33 16.19
N THR A 102 16.58 0.03 15.17
CA THR A 102 18.03 -0.26 15.36
C THR A 102 18.78 0.88 16.03
N TYR A 103 18.54 2.12 15.61
CA TYR A 103 19.22 3.31 16.12
C TYR A 103 18.34 4.18 17.00
N ARG A 104 17.15 3.71 17.38
CA ARG A 104 16.22 4.51 18.17
C ARG A 104 16.82 4.92 19.51
N ASP A 105 17.38 3.99 20.27
CA ASP A 105 18.02 4.30 21.56
C ASP A 105 19.14 5.32 21.42
N LEU A 106 19.97 5.22 20.37
CA LEU A 106 21.02 6.20 20.10
C LEU A 106 20.42 7.59 19.84
N LEU A 107 19.40 7.67 18.98
CA LEU A 107 18.75 8.92 18.60
C LEU A 107 18.03 9.58 19.79
N GLU A 108 17.34 8.81 20.61
CA GLU A 108 16.66 9.31 21.81
C GLU A 108 17.69 9.77 22.86
N ASN A 109 18.69 8.95 23.18
CA ASN A 109 19.64 9.24 24.27
C ASN A 109 20.66 10.33 23.93
N LYS A 110 21.21 10.31 22.71
CA LYS A 110 22.29 11.24 22.31
C LYS A 110 21.76 12.56 21.74
N TYR A 111 20.67 12.50 20.98
CA TYR A 111 20.14 13.65 20.24
C TYR A 111 18.81 14.17 20.78
N GLY A 112 18.22 13.48 21.75
CA GLY A 112 16.92 13.84 22.33
C GLY A 112 15.79 13.78 21.30
N ILE A 113 15.92 12.93 20.27
CA ILE A 113 14.88 12.69 19.26
C ILE A 113 13.66 12.10 19.96
N LYS A 114 12.46 12.49 19.53
CA LYS A 114 11.19 12.02 20.06
C LYS A 114 10.40 11.31 18.98
N PHE A 115 10.08 10.05 19.21
CA PHE A 115 9.16 9.30 18.35
C PHE A 115 7.74 9.44 18.90
N ALA A 116 6.76 9.59 18.00
CA ALA A 116 5.36 9.72 18.39
C ALA A 116 4.82 8.46 19.08
N PRO A 117 3.91 8.60 20.06
CA PRO A 117 3.24 7.47 20.69
C PRO A 117 2.24 6.82 19.74
N GLU A 118 1.92 5.55 19.98
CA GLU A 118 1.03 4.75 19.13
C GLU A 118 -0.36 5.35 18.90
N ILE A 119 -0.94 5.99 19.92
CA ILE A 119 -2.26 6.63 19.82
C ILE A 119 -2.24 7.78 18.80
N LEU A 120 -1.13 8.50 18.72
CA LEU A 120 -0.97 9.58 17.76
C LEU A 120 -0.65 9.01 16.37
N ALA A 121 0.16 7.95 16.29
CA ALA A 121 0.45 7.24 15.05
C ALA A 121 -0.82 6.72 14.37
N ASP A 122 -1.75 6.13 15.13
CA ASP A 122 -3.05 5.65 14.61
C ASP A 122 -3.92 6.79 14.02
N ARG A 123 -3.75 8.03 14.49
CA ARG A 123 -4.41 9.23 13.92
C ARG A 123 -3.68 9.77 12.69
N PHE A 124 -2.37 9.58 12.61
CA PHE A 124 -1.54 10.09 11.53
C PHE A 124 -1.63 9.22 10.28
N SER A 125 -1.34 7.92 10.39
CA SER A 125 -1.39 7.04 9.23
C SER A 125 -1.57 5.57 9.57
N TYR A 126 -2.00 4.81 8.57
CA TYR A 126 -2.07 3.35 8.65
C TYR A 126 -1.36 2.70 7.47
N GLU A 127 -0.97 1.44 7.67
CA GLU A 127 -0.40 0.60 6.62
C GLU A 127 -1.03 -0.80 6.69
N ARG A 128 -0.54 -1.66 7.58
CA ARG A 128 -1.04 -3.03 7.76
C ARG A 128 -2.17 -3.14 8.79
N SER A 129 -2.46 -2.04 9.49
CA SER A 129 -3.45 -1.96 10.57
C SER A 129 -4.82 -1.54 10.03
N GLY A 130 -5.89 -2.08 10.60
CA GLY A 130 -7.26 -1.65 10.26
C GLY A 130 -7.62 -0.29 10.86
N PHE A 131 -8.75 0.29 10.42
CA PHE A 131 -9.27 1.52 11.02
C PHE A 131 -9.82 1.25 12.43
N THR A 132 -9.38 2.04 13.40
CA THR A 132 -10.04 2.17 14.70
C THR A 132 -10.65 3.56 14.81
N GLY A 133 -11.86 3.75 14.28
CA GLY A 133 -12.58 5.03 14.34
C GLY A 133 -12.46 5.87 13.06
N ALA A 134 -12.14 7.16 13.21
CA ALA A 134 -12.04 8.11 12.10
C ALA A 134 -10.89 7.77 11.14
N HIS A 135 -11.01 8.18 9.88
CA HIS A 135 -9.93 8.01 8.92
C HIS A 135 -8.70 8.82 9.34
N PRO A 136 -7.50 8.21 9.35
CA PRO A 136 -6.26 8.90 9.68
C PRO A 136 -5.88 9.89 8.58
N PHE A 137 -4.91 10.76 8.89
CA PHE A 137 -4.44 11.79 7.96
C PHE A 137 -3.96 11.22 6.62
N GLY A 138 -3.24 10.11 6.62
CA GLY A 138 -2.84 9.42 5.38
C GLY A 138 -2.66 7.92 5.53
N PHE A 139 -2.05 7.30 4.53
CA PHE A 139 -1.77 5.87 4.54
C PHE A 139 -0.59 5.51 3.63
N HIS A 140 -0.12 4.26 3.79
CA HIS A 140 0.90 3.65 2.96
C HIS A 140 0.50 2.24 2.52
N GLY A 141 1.09 1.78 1.43
CA GLY A 141 1.09 0.39 1.00
C GLY A 141 0.15 0.13 -0.18
N LEU A 142 0.71 -0.42 -1.26
CA LEU A 142 0.00 -0.77 -2.49
C LEU A 142 -1.25 -1.64 -2.24
N PHE A 143 -1.19 -2.56 -1.28
CA PHE A 143 -2.30 -3.43 -0.91
C PHE A 143 -3.48 -2.69 -0.26
N ASN A 144 -3.36 -1.40 0.08
CA ASN A 144 -4.47 -0.55 0.54
C ASN A 144 -5.19 0.19 -0.60
N MET A 145 -4.59 0.23 -1.80
CA MET A 145 -5.08 1.03 -2.92
C MET A 145 -6.46 0.58 -3.43
N TRP A 146 -6.88 -0.66 -3.16
CA TRP A 146 -8.22 -1.16 -3.52
C TRP A 146 -9.37 -0.33 -2.94
N ARG A 147 -9.12 0.41 -1.85
CA ARG A 147 -10.11 1.26 -1.20
C ARG A 147 -10.33 2.57 -1.94
N TYR A 148 -9.35 3.01 -2.73
CA TYR A 148 -9.25 4.39 -3.17
C TYR A 148 -9.07 4.57 -4.67
N ILE A 149 -8.58 3.55 -5.39
CA ILE A 149 -8.53 3.59 -6.85
C ILE A 149 -9.95 3.37 -7.40
N PRO A 150 -10.53 4.34 -8.13
CA PRO A 150 -11.80 4.13 -8.79
C PRO A 150 -11.68 3.02 -9.85
N PRO A 151 -12.68 2.14 -10.03
CA PRO A 151 -12.59 1.00 -10.93
C PRO A 151 -12.15 1.34 -12.36
N GLN A 152 -12.55 2.51 -12.87
CA GLN A 152 -12.18 2.96 -14.23
C GLN A 152 -10.69 3.31 -14.39
N HIS A 153 -9.96 3.56 -13.31
CA HIS A 153 -8.54 3.92 -13.34
C HIS A 153 -7.62 2.76 -12.98
N LEU A 154 -8.16 1.64 -12.48
CA LEU A 154 -7.35 0.52 -12.02
C LEU A 154 -6.50 -0.10 -13.14
N GLN A 155 -7.07 -0.26 -14.33
CA GLN A 155 -6.34 -0.85 -15.45
C GLN A 155 -5.10 -0.04 -15.82
N ASP A 156 -5.24 1.29 -15.89
CA ASP A 156 -4.14 2.20 -16.23
C ASP A 156 -3.08 2.18 -15.14
N PHE A 157 -3.49 2.28 -13.87
CA PHE A 157 -2.59 2.20 -12.72
C PHE A 157 -1.77 0.89 -12.72
N ILE A 158 -2.42 -0.26 -12.92
CA ILE A 158 -1.76 -1.57 -12.96
C ILE A 158 -0.84 -1.72 -14.19
N ASN A 159 -1.13 -1.04 -15.29
CA ASN A 159 -0.29 -1.04 -16.49
C ASN A 159 1.01 -0.27 -16.30
N GLU A 160 0.99 0.78 -15.47
CA GLU A 160 2.16 1.62 -15.15
C GLU A 160 3.12 0.97 -14.13
N LEU A 161 2.68 -0.05 -13.39
CA LEU A 161 3.55 -0.76 -12.45
C LEU A 161 4.71 -1.46 -13.18
N SER A 162 5.91 -1.32 -12.62
CA SER A 162 7.10 -2.00 -13.13
C SER A 162 6.98 -3.52 -12.97
N PRO A 163 7.68 -4.34 -13.79
CA PRO A 163 7.73 -5.78 -13.58
C PRO A 163 8.15 -6.16 -12.15
N ARG A 164 9.16 -5.49 -11.59
CA ARG A 164 9.60 -5.71 -10.21
C ARG A 164 8.47 -5.48 -9.21
N THR A 165 7.69 -4.41 -9.37
CA THR A 165 6.52 -4.13 -8.52
C THR A 165 5.44 -5.20 -8.70
N LEU A 166 5.17 -5.64 -9.93
CA LEU A 166 4.20 -6.71 -10.21
C LEU A 166 4.59 -8.06 -9.58
N GLN A 167 5.88 -8.32 -9.37
CA GLN A 167 6.38 -9.50 -8.67
C GLN A 167 6.24 -9.41 -7.14
N ALA A 168 6.10 -8.20 -6.60
CA ALA A 168 6.09 -7.97 -5.17
C ALA A 168 4.84 -8.57 -4.50
N VAL A 169 4.99 -8.97 -3.24
CA VAL A 169 3.90 -9.58 -2.45
C VAL A 169 2.72 -8.61 -2.34
N GLU A 170 3.00 -7.31 -2.21
CA GLU A 170 2.01 -6.24 -2.07
C GLU A 170 1.06 -6.14 -3.26
N THR A 171 1.53 -6.41 -4.49
CA THR A 171 0.67 -6.43 -5.67
C THR A 171 -0.26 -7.65 -5.64
N THR A 172 0.24 -8.79 -5.17
CA THR A 172 -0.61 -9.98 -4.98
C THR A 172 -1.65 -9.74 -3.89
N GLU A 173 -1.27 -9.12 -2.77
CA GLU A 173 -2.17 -8.72 -1.69
C GLU A 173 -3.25 -7.74 -2.16
N LEU A 174 -2.91 -6.79 -3.04
CA LEU A 174 -3.89 -5.90 -3.67
C LEU A 174 -4.97 -6.70 -4.42
N GLY A 175 -4.57 -7.66 -5.26
CA GLY A 175 -5.50 -8.54 -5.98
C GLY A 175 -6.36 -9.38 -5.03
N LEU A 176 -5.76 -9.91 -3.96
CA LEU A 176 -6.48 -10.69 -2.94
C LEU A 176 -7.50 -9.84 -2.18
N HIS A 177 -7.21 -8.57 -1.91
CA HIS A 177 -8.16 -7.66 -1.28
C HIS A 177 -9.37 -7.37 -2.17
N TYR A 178 -9.16 -7.13 -3.47
CA TYR A 178 -10.27 -7.04 -4.43
C TYR A 178 -11.09 -8.33 -4.47
N GLN A 179 -10.44 -9.48 -4.50
CA GLN A 179 -11.12 -10.78 -4.51
C GLN A 179 -11.95 -10.99 -3.23
N LYS A 180 -11.37 -10.74 -2.05
CA LYS A 180 -12.03 -10.90 -0.74
C LYS A 180 -13.24 -9.99 -0.57
N THR A 181 -13.27 -8.84 -1.24
CA THR A 181 -14.37 -7.86 -1.18
C THR A 181 -15.39 -8.05 -2.30
N GLY A 182 -15.25 -9.08 -3.13
CA GLY A 182 -16.19 -9.39 -4.22
C GLY A 182 -16.00 -8.55 -5.48
N GLN A 183 -14.95 -7.74 -5.54
CA GLN A 183 -14.55 -6.93 -6.70
C GLN A 183 -13.77 -7.82 -7.69
N LEU A 184 -14.47 -8.80 -8.25
CA LEU A 184 -13.85 -9.89 -9.01
C LEU A 184 -13.26 -9.43 -10.35
N LYS A 185 -13.80 -8.38 -10.96
CA LYS A 185 -13.26 -7.83 -12.22
C LYS A 185 -11.93 -7.14 -11.97
N GLU A 186 -11.85 -6.38 -10.89
CA GLU A 186 -10.67 -5.67 -10.43
C GLU A 186 -9.57 -6.66 -10.02
N ALA A 187 -9.94 -7.72 -9.30
CA ALA A 187 -9.02 -8.81 -8.99
C ALA A 187 -8.46 -9.50 -10.25
N ASP A 188 -9.31 -9.75 -11.27
CA ASP A 188 -8.89 -10.33 -12.55
C ASP A 188 -7.87 -9.43 -13.26
N ILE A 189 -8.07 -8.11 -13.29
CA ILE A 189 -7.12 -7.13 -13.85
C ILE A 189 -5.75 -7.28 -13.21
N VAL A 190 -5.68 -7.28 -11.87
CA VAL A 190 -4.42 -7.38 -11.12
C VAL A 190 -3.72 -8.71 -11.41
N PHE A 191 -4.40 -9.84 -11.21
CA PHE A 191 -3.79 -11.15 -11.38
C PHE A 191 -3.41 -11.47 -12.83
N SER A 192 -4.23 -11.04 -13.79
CA SER A 192 -3.92 -11.19 -15.22
C SER A 192 -2.65 -10.40 -15.59
N ARG A 193 -2.46 -9.19 -15.04
CA ARG A 193 -1.23 -8.42 -15.25
C ARG A 193 -0.01 -9.08 -14.63
N ILE A 194 -0.11 -9.61 -13.41
CA ILE A 194 0.97 -10.37 -12.77
C ILE A 194 1.38 -11.54 -13.68
N LEU A 195 0.41 -12.34 -14.14
CA LEU A 195 0.67 -13.52 -14.97
C LEU A 195 1.18 -13.18 -16.38
N GLN A 196 0.96 -11.96 -16.87
CA GLN A 196 1.54 -11.51 -18.13
C GLN A 196 3.08 -11.44 -18.07
N TYR A 197 3.65 -11.02 -16.94
CA TYR A 197 5.11 -10.96 -16.74
C TYR A 197 5.66 -12.19 -16.04
N TYR A 198 4.86 -12.81 -15.16
CA TYR A 198 5.25 -13.95 -14.34
C TYR A 198 4.25 -15.10 -14.49
N PRO A 199 4.23 -15.83 -15.63
CA PRO A 199 3.23 -16.85 -15.91
C PRO A 199 3.16 -17.97 -14.87
N GLN A 200 4.27 -18.24 -14.17
CA GLN A 200 4.40 -19.28 -13.14
C GLN A 200 4.10 -18.78 -11.72
N HIS A 201 3.60 -17.55 -11.55
CA HIS A 201 3.28 -17.01 -10.23
C HIS A 201 2.14 -17.83 -9.58
N PRO A 202 2.43 -18.60 -8.50
CA PRO A 202 1.51 -19.64 -8.03
C PRO A 202 0.23 -19.07 -7.44
N GLU A 203 0.33 -17.99 -6.68
CA GLU A 203 -0.81 -17.39 -5.98
C GLU A 203 -1.77 -16.67 -6.94
N ALA A 204 -1.25 -15.78 -7.79
CA ALA A 204 -2.02 -15.16 -8.87
C ALA A 204 -2.73 -16.17 -9.77
N ARG A 205 -2.09 -17.30 -10.15
CA ARG A 205 -2.73 -18.36 -10.94
C ARG A 205 -3.92 -18.97 -10.20
N ARG A 206 -3.70 -19.40 -8.95
CA ARG A 206 -4.75 -19.99 -8.11
C ARG A 206 -5.93 -19.03 -7.92
N ALA A 207 -5.64 -17.76 -7.65
CA ALA A 207 -6.67 -16.75 -7.45
C ALA A 207 -7.50 -16.52 -8.72
N LEU A 208 -6.86 -16.45 -9.89
CA LEU A 208 -7.54 -16.24 -11.17
C LEU A 208 -8.42 -17.44 -11.57
N GLU A 209 -7.96 -18.67 -11.30
CA GLU A 209 -8.76 -19.90 -11.50
C GLU A 209 -10.04 -19.91 -10.65
N MET A 210 -10.00 -19.34 -9.44
CA MET A 210 -11.19 -19.20 -8.59
C MET A 210 -12.16 -18.11 -9.09
N ILE A 211 -11.66 -17.07 -9.75
CA ILE A 211 -12.45 -15.92 -10.21
C ILE A 211 -13.21 -16.22 -11.52
N ARG A 212 -12.55 -16.84 -12.49
CA ARG A 212 -13.09 -17.07 -13.86
C ARG A 212 -14.44 -17.80 -13.91
N PRO A 213 -14.72 -18.82 -13.10
CA PRO A 213 -16.04 -19.47 -13.07
C PRO A 213 -17.16 -18.55 -12.53
N GLN A 214 -16.81 -17.57 -11.70
CA GLN A 214 -17.77 -16.69 -11.03
C GLN A 214 -18.16 -15.49 -11.89
N THR A 215 -17.21 -14.97 -12.66
CA THR A 215 -17.44 -13.91 -13.66
C THR A 215 -18.25 -14.42 -14.86
N GLN A 216 -18.10 -15.70 -15.22
CA GLN A 216 -18.95 -16.32 -16.24
C GLN A 216 -20.38 -16.61 -15.76
N LYS A 217 -20.57 -16.96 -14.47
CA LYS A 217 -21.92 -17.17 -13.90
C LYS A 217 -22.75 -15.89 -13.83
N THR A 218 -22.13 -14.73 -13.59
CA THR A 218 -22.83 -13.43 -13.59
C THR A 218 -23.19 -12.93 -14.99
N ALA A 219 -22.50 -13.41 -16.04
CA ALA A 219 -22.78 -13.07 -17.44
C ALA A 219 -23.94 -13.88 -18.07
N ILE A 220 -24.40 -14.96 -17.43
CA ILE A 220 -25.61 -15.65 -17.88
C ILE A 220 -26.80 -14.81 -17.44
N SER A 221 -27.31 -13.98 -18.36
CA SER A 221 -28.63 -13.37 -18.23
C SER A 221 -29.59 -14.46 -17.75
N GLY A 222 -30.14 -14.33 -16.54
CA GLY A 222 -31.02 -15.34 -15.97
C GLY A 222 -32.17 -15.66 -16.94
N ARG A 223 -32.99 -16.70 -16.69
CA ARG A 223 -34.11 -17.08 -17.58
C ARG A 223 -34.99 -15.92 -18.09
N ASN A 224 -35.01 -14.79 -17.39
CA ASN A 224 -35.74 -13.57 -17.75
C ASN A 224 -34.93 -12.50 -18.54
N GLY A 225 -33.63 -12.67 -18.77
CA GLY A 225 -32.77 -11.75 -19.53
C GLY A 225 -32.73 -12.05 -21.04
N PRO A 226 -32.10 -11.17 -21.84
CA PRO A 226 -32.05 -11.29 -23.30
C PRO A 226 -31.33 -12.57 -23.75
N CYS A 227 -31.90 -13.25 -24.74
CA CYS A 227 -31.35 -14.49 -25.27
C CYS A 227 -30.10 -14.22 -26.10
N SER A 228 -29.03 -14.98 -25.84
CA SER A 228 -27.72 -14.83 -26.48
C SER A 228 -27.68 -15.15 -27.98
N CYS A 229 -28.77 -15.66 -28.57
CA CYS A 229 -28.88 -15.95 -30.00
C CYS A 229 -29.19 -14.72 -30.87
N GLY A 230 -29.20 -13.52 -30.29
CA GLY A 230 -29.49 -12.27 -31.03
C GLY A 230 -30.97 -12.05 -31.36
N SER A 231 -31.88 -12.91 -30.88
CA SER A 231 -33.32 -12.81 -31.19
C SER A 231 -34.04 -11.62 -30.52
N GLY A 232 -33.39 -10.92 -29.59
CA GLY A 232 -34.01 -9.86 -28.76
C GLY A 232 -35.05 -10.37 -27.74
N ARG A 233 -35.37 -11.68 -27.71
CA ARG A 233 -36.35 -12.28 -26.80
C ARG A 233 -35.72 -12.67 -25.47
N LYS A 234 -36.51 -12.81 -24.40
CA LYS A 234 -36.03 -13.38 -23.12
C LYS A 234 -35.63 -14.85 -23.28
N TYR A 235 -34.53 -15.29 -22.66
CA TYR A 235 -33.99 -16.66 -22.80
C TYR A 235 -35.04 -17.77 -22.62
N LYS A 236 -35.90 -17.68 -21.59
CA LYS A 236 -36.98 -18.65 -21.33
C LYS A 236 -38.07 -18.74 -22.42
N LYS A 237 -38.21 -17.70 -23.26
CA LYS A 237 -39.16 -17.63 -24.38
C LYS A 237 -38.48 -17.86 -25.73
N CYS A 238 -37.22 -18.29 -25.72
CA CYS A 238 -36.43 -18.55 -26.90
C CYS A 238 -35.71 -19.90 -26.72
N CYS A 239 -34.37 -19.92 -26.74
CA CYS A 239 -33.58 -21.15 -26.63
C CYS A 239 -33.82 -21.94 -25.33
N GLY A 240 -34.19 -21.26 -24.23
CA GLY A 240 -34.49 -21.88 -22.95
C GLY A 240 -35.94 -22.35 -22.76
N GLY A 241 -36.79 -22.23 -23.79
CA GLY A 241 -38.23 -22.54 -23.73
C GLY A 241 -38.62 -23.90 -24.32
N LYS A 242 -37.66 -24.73 -24.77
CA LYS A 242 -37.99 -26.03 -25.37
C LYS A 242 -38.39 -27.03 -24.27
N GLY A 243 -39.70 -27.30 -24.19
CA GLY A 243 -40.26 -28.42 -23.43
C GLY A 243 -41.22 -28.02 -22.31
N ARG A 244 -42.41 -27.53 -22.69
CA ARG A 244 -43.69 -27.67 -21.95
C ARG A 244 -44.83 -27.54 -22.97
N GLU A 245 -45.10 -28.63 -23.67
CA GLU A 245 -46.47 -28.94 -24.10
C GLU A 245 -47.26 -29.45 -22.89
#